data_AF-A0A4R5JSJ6-F1
#
_entry.id   AF-A0A4R5JSJ6-F1
#
_cell.length_a   1.000
_cell.length_b   1.000
_cell.length_c   1.000
_cell.angle_alpha   90.00
_cell.angle_beta   90.00
_cell.angle_gamma   90.00
#
_symmetry.space_group_name_H-M   'P 1'
#
loop_
_entity.id
_entity.type
_entity.pdbx_description
1 polymer ?
#
loop_
_entity_poly.entity_id
_entity_poly.type
_entity_poly.pdbx_seq_one_letter_code
_entity_poly.pdbx_strand_id
1 'polypeptide(L)'
;MTDYKATLNLPDTAFPMKAGLPQREPQILQRWDSIGLYQKLREIGKDRPKFVLHDGPPYANGKIHIGHALNKILKDMIVRSKTLSGFDAPYV
;
A
#
# COMPACT_ATOMS: atom_id res chain seq x y z
N MET A 1 -7.63 -31.16 -39.86
CA MET A 1 -8.48 -30.07 -39.35
C MET A 1 -7.55 -28.93 -38.98
N THR A 2 -7.74 -27.74 -39.54
CA THR A 2 -6.83 -26.60 -39.33
C THR A 2 -6.99 -26.05 -37.92
N ASP A 3 -5.88 -25.87 -37.19
CA ASP A 3 -5.89 -25.26 -35.85
C ASP A 3 -5.91 -23.72 -35.97
N TYR A 4 -7.06 -23.12 -35.64
CA TYR A 4 -7.26 -21.67 -35.65
C TYR A 4 -6.83 -20.99 -34.34
N LYS A 5 -6.41 -21.75 -33.31
CA LYS A 5 -6.01 -21.17 -32.02
C LYS A 5 -4.84 -20.19 -32.18
N ALA A 6 -3.91 -20.48 -33.08
CA ALA A 6 -2.76 -19.64 -33.37
C ALA A 6 -3.11 -18.33 -34.10
N THR A 7 -4.30 -18.21 -34.69
CA THR A 7 -4.75 -16.99 -35.38
C THR A 7 -5.52 -16.04 -34.47
N LEU A 8 -5.76 -16.42 -33.21
CA LEU A 8 -6.51 -15.62 -32.23
C LEU A 8 -5.56 -14.75 -31.40
N ASN A 9 -5.91 -13.48 -31.22
CA ASN A 9 -5.20 -12.57 -30.31
C ASN A 9 -5.74 -12.74 -28.88
N LEU A 10 -5.27 -13.76 -28.17
CA LEU A 10 -5.70 -14.07 -26.81
C LEU A 10 -4.93 -13.23 -25.78
N PRO A 11 -5.57 -12.85 -24.65
CA PRO A 11 -4.85 -12.20 -23.56
C PRO A 11 -3.76 -13.10 -22.97
N ASP A 12 -2.56 -12.55 -22.82
CA ASP A 12 -1.43 -13.21 -22.16
C ASP A 12 -0.88 -12.32 -21.04
N THR A 13 -0.62 -12.92 -19.88
CA THR A 13 -0.07 -12.20 -18.73
C THR A 13 0.66 -13.15 -17.78
N ALA A 14 1.81 -12.68 -17.29
CA ALA A 14 2.52 -13.34 -16.20
C ALA A 14 1.85 -13.10 -14.83
N PHE A 15 0.80 -12.27 -14.76
CA PHE A 15 0.07 -12.01 -13.52
C PHE A 15 -0.73 -13.26 -13.09
N PRO A 16 -0.42 -13.86 -11.93
CA PRO A 16 -1.08 -15.08 -11.51
C PRO A 16 -2.53 -14.79 -11.11
N MET A 17 -3.44 -15.67 -11.53
CA MET A 17 -4.87 -15.57 -11.15
C MET A 17 -5.09 -15.75 -9.64
N LYS A 18 -4.25 -16.57 -8.97
CA LYS A 18 -4.27 -16.70 -7.51
C LYS A 18 -3.37 -15.65 -6.87
N ALA A 19 -3.89 -14.94 -5.88
CA ALA A 19 -3.18 -13.83 -5.26
C ALA A 19 -1.95 -14.26 -4.45
N GLY A 20 -2.03 -15.33 -3.66
CA GLY A 20 -0.91 -15.79 -2.82
C GLY A 20 -0.46 -14.75 -1.78
N LEU A 21 -1.41 -13.99 -1.22
CA LEU A 21 -1.13 -12.84 -0.35
C LEU A 21 -0.21 -13.14 0.84
N PRO A 22 -0.38 -14.25 1.59
CA PRO A 22 0.51 -14.54 2.73
C PRO A 22 2.00 -14.63 2.37
N GLN A 23 2.33 -14.98 1.12
CA GLN A 23 3.71 -15.02 0.61
C GLN A 23 4.13 -13.70 -0.05
N ARG A 24 3.22 -13.02 -0.75
CA ARG A 24 3.54 -11.81 -1.54
C ARG A 24 3.57 -10.54 -0.71
N GLU A 25 2.69 -10.39 0.27
CA GLU A 25 2.62 -9.18 1.11
C GLU A 25 3.94 -8.91 1.84
N PRO A 26 4.62 -9.90 2.47
CA PRO A 26 5.93 -9.67 3.07
C PRO A 26 6.99 -9.17 2.07
N GLN A 27 6.99 -9.68 0.83
CA GLN A 27 7.92 -9.26 -0.22
C GLN A 27 7.66 -7.82 -0.66
N ILE A 28 6.39 -7.42 -0.74
CA ILE A 28 5.99 -6.04 -1.06
C ILE A 28 6.48 -5.10 0.03
N LEU A 29 6.27 -5.45 1.31
CA LEU A 29 6.74 -4.64 2.44
C LEU A 29 8.27 -4.51 2.45
N GLN A 30 9.00 -5.60 2.21
CA GLN A 30 10.46 -5.58 2.10
C GLN A 30 10.94 -4.70 0.93
N ARG A 31 10.23 -4.74 -0.21
CA ARG A 31 10.54 -3.85 -1.33
C ARG A 31 10.32 -2.38 -0.96
N TRP A 32 9.21 -2.05 -0.27
CA TRP A 32 8.95 -0.67 0.15
C TRP A 32 9.99 -0.15 1.13
N ASP A 33 10.44 -0.99 2.06
CA ASP A 33 11.48 -0.66 3.01
C ASP A 33 12.84 -0.45 2.32
N SER A 34 13.27 -1.40 1.47
CA SER A 34 14.55 -1.32 0.76
C SER A 34 14.70 -0.12 -0.16
N ILE A 35 13.60 0.40 -0.71
CA ILE A 35 13.63 1.63 -1.52
C ILE A 35 13.41 2.90 -0.70
N GLY A 36 13.18 2.81 0.62
CA GLY A 36 12.84 3.94 1.47
C GLY A 36 11.57 4.66 1.00
N LEU A 37 10.51 3.91 0.66
CA LEU A 37 9.33 4.45 0.00
C LEU A 37 8.72 5.62 0.79
N TYR A 38 8.63 5.50 2.12
CA TYR A 38 8.06 6.54 2.95
C TYR A 38 8.86 7.85 2.82
N GLN A 39 10.18 7.78 2.95
CA GLN A 39 11.08 8.93 2.84
C GLN A 39 10.95 9.59 1.47
N LYS A 40 10.89 8.81 0.39
CA LYS A 40 10.66 9.33 -0.97
C LYS A 40 9.32 10.06 -1.09
N LEU A 41 8.26 9.54 -0.47
CA LEU A 41 6.96 10.24 -0.44
C LEU A 41 7.04 11.55 0.35
N ARG A 42 7.82 11.60 1.44
CA ARG A 42 8.06 12.84 2.20
C ARG A 42 8.82 13.88 1.37
N GLU A 43 9.83 13.46 0.61
CA GLU A 43 10.61 14.34 -0.27
C GLU A 43 9.74 14.93 -1.38
N ILE A 44 8.92 14.11 -2.05
CA ILE A 44 7.95 14.55 -3.07
C ILE A 44 6.92 15.52 -2.47
N GLY A 45 6.61 15.36 -1.18
CA GLY A 45 5.64 16.16 -0.46
C GLY A 45 6.12 17.53 0.03
N LYS A 46 7.44 17.82 0.02
CA LYS A 46 8.03 18.93 0.80
C LYS A 46 7.34 20.30 0.67
N ASP A 47 6.89 20.66 -0.52
CA ASP A 47 6.29 21.96 -0.81
C ASP A 47 4.76 21.91 -1.00
N ARG A 48 4.14 20.76 -0.70
CA ARG A 48 2.69 20.57 -0.79
C ARG A 48 1.98 21.08 0.46
N PRO A 49 0.68 21.45 0.37
CA PRO A 49 -0.10 21.77 1.55
C PRO A 49 -0.11 20.60 2.53
N LYS A 50 0.12 20.87 3.81
CA LYS A 50 0.20 19.82 4.83
C LYS A 50 -1.17 19.31 5.23
N PHE A 51 -1.27 18.00 5.44
CA PHE A 51 -2.41 17.34 6.07
C PHE A 51 -1.88 16.48 7.22
N VAL A 52 -2.20 16.83 8.46
CA VAL A 52 -1.70 16.10 9.64
C VAL A 52 -2.84 15.31 10.26
N LEU A 53 -2.68 13.98 10.33
CA LEU A 53 -3.55 13.11 11.08
C LEU A 53 -2.83 12.71 12.37
N HIS A 54 -3.27 13.22 13.51
CA HIS A 54 -2.69 12.87 14.80
C HIS A 54 -3.09 11.45 15.21
N ASP A 55 -2.10 10.57 15.36
CA ASP A 55 -2.31 9.21 15.84
C ASP A 55 -2.31 9.18 17.38
N GLY A 56 -3.41 8.70 17.96
CA GLY A 56 -3.47 8.45 19.40
C GLY A 56 -2.53 7.30 19.76
N PRO A 57 -1.62 7.46 20.75
CA PRO A 57 -0.70 6.39 21.13
C PRO A 57 -1.50 5.18 21.63
N PRO A 58 -1.27 3.97 21.09
CA PRO A 58 -1.87 2.78 21.66
C PRO A 58 -1.26 2.52 23.03
N TYR A 59 -2.01 1.90 23.93
CA TYR A 59 -1.41 1.37 25.15
C TYR A 59 -0.40 0.28 24.78
N ALA A 60 0.77 0.32 25.41
CA ALA A 60 1.87 -0.61 25.13
C ALA A 60 1.71 -1.99 25.83
N ASN A 61 0.48 -2.36 26.21
CA ASN A 61 0.17 -3.59 26.92
C ASN A 61 -0.78 -4.48 26.10
N GLY A 62 -0.67 -5.79 26.30
CA GLY A 62 -1.51 -6.77 25.61
C GLY A 62 -1.14 -7.01 24.15
N LYS A 63 -1.95 -7.85 23.48
CA LYS A 63 -1.78 -8.18 22.06
C LYS A 63 -2.66 -7.28 21.20
N ILE A 64 -2.19 -7.01 19.98
CA ILE A 64 -3.00 -6.37 18.94
C ILE A 64 -4.22 -7.27 18.65
N HIS A 65 -5.38 -6.62 18.57
CA HIS A 65 -6.66 -7.24 18.23
C HIS A 65 -7.28 -6.55 17.01
N ILE A 66 -8.38 -7.08 16.49
CA ILE A 66 -8.99 -6.58 15.24
C ILE A 66 -9.35 -5.09 15.27
N GLY A 67 -9.76 -4.55 16.43
CA GLY A 67 -9.98 -3.11 16.60
C GLY A 67 -8.74 -2.24 16.34
N HIS A 68 -7.53 -2.72 16.68
CA HIS A 68 -6.29 -2.03 16.35
C HIS A 68 -6.05 -2.05 14.84
N ALA A 69 -6.27 -3.19 14.18
CA ALA A 69 -6.14 -3.31 12.73
C ALA A 69 -7.10 -2.36 12.01
N LEU A 70 -8.38 -2.34 12.40
CA LEU A 70 -9.38 -1.43 11.85
C LEU A 70 -8.94 0.03 11.99
N ASN A 71 -8.50 0.43 13.18
CA ASN A 71 -8.07 1.81 13.44
C ASN A 71 -6.88 2.22 12.54
N LYS A 72 -5.85 1.38 12.42
CA LYS A 72 -4.65 1.70 11.63
C LYS A 72 -4.91 1.64 10.13
N ILE A 73 -5.72 0.69 9.66
CA ILE A 73 -6.10 0.60 8.23
C ILE A 73 -6.87 1.86 7.80
N LEU A 74 -7.84 2.33 8.58
CA LEU A 74 -8.60 3.54 8.25
C LEU A 74 -7.70 4.79 8.20
N LYS A 75 -6.77 4.92 9.16
CA LYS A 75 -5.80 6.02 9.18
C LYS A 75 -4.88 5.98 7.96
N ASP A 76 -4.36 4.80 7.61
CA ASP A 76 -3.52 4.60 6.42
C ASP A 76 -4.26 4.93 5.12
N MET A 77 -5.53 4.53 4.98
CA MET A 77 -6.37 4.90 3.83
C MET A 77 -6.48 6.43 3.66
N ILE A 78 -6.72 7.17 4.75
CA ILE A 78 -6.84 8.63 4.74
C ILE A 78 -5.50 9.26 4.34
N VAL A 79 -4.40 8.84 4.98
CA VAL A 79 -3.05 9.39 4.71
C VAL A 79 -2.65 9.15 3.26
N ARG A 80 -2.85 7.94 2.73
CA ARG A 80 -2.56 7.61 1.33
C ARG A 80 -3.43 8.41 0.36
N SER A 81 -4.73 8.49 0.63
CA SER A 81 -5.65 9.28 -0.20
C SER A 81 -5.25 10.76 -0.26
N LYS A 82 -4.89 11.36 0.88
CA LYS A 82 -4.42 12.75 0.94
C LYS A 82 -3.07 12.94 0.24
N THR A 83 -2.14 12.01 0.41
CA THR A 83 -0.85 12.02 -0.31
C THR A 83 -1.06 12.01 -1.84
N LEU A 84 -1.95 11.13 -2.32
CA LEU A 84 -2.29 11.02 -3.75
C LEU A 84 -3.08 12.25 -4.25
N SER A 85 -3.84 12.91 -3.37
CA SER A 85 -4.57 14.15 -3.67
C SER A 85 -3.68 15.40 -3.64
N GLY A 86 -2.36 15.26 -3.54
CA GLY A 86 -1.43 16.39 -3.61
C GLY A 86 -1.15 17.07 -2.27
N PHE A 87 -1.43 16.43 -1.13
CA PHE A 87 -1.02 16.93 0.18
C PHE A 87 0.32 16.32 0.62
N ASP A 88 1.02 17.06 1.46
CA ASP A 88 2.07 16.53 2.30
C ASP A 88 1.45 15.90 3.56
N ALA A 89 1.26 14.59 3.58
CA ALA A 89 0.54 13.90 4.66
C ALA A 89 1.47 13.04 5.53
N PRO A 90 2.20 13.62 6.52
CA PRO A 90 3.01 12.82 7.44
C PRO A 90 2.11 12.00 8.37
N TYR A 91 2.53 10.76 8.63
CA TYR A 91 1.95 9.91 9.66
C TYR A 91 3.03 9.56 10.66
N VAL A 92 2.80 9.90 11.94
CA VAL A 92 3.73 9.74 13.06
C VAL A 92 2.95 9.24 14.27
#